data_AF-A0AAN0K2M5-F1
#
_entry.id   AF-A0AAN0K2M5-F1
#
_cell.length_a   1.000
_cell.length_b   1.000
_cell.length_c   1.000
_cell.angle_alpha   90.00
_cell.angle_beta   90.00
_cell.angle_gamma   90.00
#
_symmetry.space_group_name_H-M   'P 1'
#
loop_
_entity.id
_entity.type
_entity.pdbx_description
1 polymer ?
#
loop_
_entity_poly.entity_id
_entity_poly.type
_entity_poly.pdbx_seq_one_letter_code
_entity_poly.pdbx_strand_id
1 'polypeptide(L)'
;MTHEKYDHNECRDILLTALQDALEDIEHGIPDLPPTGFTQLDKYRHKSRLEELGLMLGEAKQLLTTPEGTPVENLTLQPVMDLVEEFHSRLKTLAVEPQNCIPDVIVWMLSGYKRVAFARIPSSQLMYLE
;
A
#
# COMPACT_ATOMS: atom_id res chain seq x y z
N MET A 1 8.49 -21.57 -34.04
CA MET A 1 8.61 -20.99 -32.69
C MET A 1 7.31 -21.29 -31.98
N THR A 2 7.30 -22.37 -31.21
CA THR A 2 6.13 -22.89 -30.50
C THR A 2 5.87 -21.98 -29.30
N HIS A 3 4.77 -21.23 -29.33
CA HIS A 3 4.20 -20.71 -28.09
C HIS A 3 3.75 -21.93 -27.28
N GLU A 4 4.55 -22.33 -26.29
CA GLU A 4 4.07 -23.20 -25.21
C GLU A 4 2.84 -22.51 -24.62
N LYS A 5 1.66 -23.08 -24.87
CA LYS A 5 0.45 -22.72 -24.14
C LYS A 5 0.72 -23.12 -22.70
N TYR A 6 1.00 -22.14 -21.85
CA TYR A 6 0.98 -22.33 -20.40
C TYR A 6 -0.29 -23.09 -20.00
N ASP A 7 -0.14 -24.13 -19.18
CA ASP A 7 -1.28 -24.85 -18.63
C ASP A 7 -2.06 -23.89 -17.73
N HIS A 8 -3.35 -23.74 -17.99
CA HIS A 8 -4.24 -22.85 -17.25
C HIS A 8 -4.26 -23.20 -15.76
N ASN A 9 -4.05 -24.48 -15.44
CA ASN A 9 -3.98 -24.96 -14.06
C ASN A 9 -2.69 -24.52 -13.35
N GLU A 10 -1.56 -24.54 -14.05
CA GLU A 10 -0.27 -24.09 -13.51
C GLU A 10 -0.30 -22.58 -13.22
N CYS A 11 -0.84 -21.77 -14.14
CA CYS A 11 -1.04 -20.34 -13.92
C CYS A 11 -1.96 -20.06 -12.72
N ARG A 12 -3.04 -20.83 -12.57
CA ARG A 12 -3.96 -20.73 -11.44
C ARG A 12 -3.23 -21.00 -10.13
N ASP A 13 -2.45 -22.07 -10.07
CA ASP A 13 -1.77 -22.48 -8.85
C ASP A 13 -0.72 -21.45 -8.43
N ILE A 14 0.05 -20.91 -9.37
CA ILE A 14 1.01 -19.82 -9.12
C ILE A 14 0.29 -18.57 -8.57
N LEU A 15 -0.83 -18.18 -9.19
CA LEU A 15 -1.62 -17.02 -8.75
C LEU A 15 -2.22 -17.23 -7.36
N LEU A 16 -2.69 -18.43 -7.05
CA LEU A 16 -3.21 -18.77 -5.74
C LEU A 16 -2.13 -18.71 -4.67
N THR A 17 -0.94 -19.24 -4.93
CA THR A 17 0.19 -19.13 -4.01
C THR A 17 0.57 -17.67 -3.78
N ALA A 18 0.73 -16.88 -4.85
CA ALA A 18 1.07 -15.45 -4.71
C ALA A 18 0.00 -14.66 -3.95
N LEU A 19 -1.29 -14.98 -4.16
CA LEU A 19 -2.38 -14.37 -3.41
C LEU A 19 -2.35 -14.78 -1.93
N GLN A 20 -2.06 -16.05 -1.62
CA GLN A 20 -1.93 -16.52 -0.24
C GLN A 20 -0.78 -15.83 0.49
N ASP A 21 0.39 -15.73 -0.15
CA ASP A 21 1.54 -15.01 0.41
C ASP A 21 1.20 -13.54 0.70
N ALA A 22 0.53 -12.87 -0.25
CA ALA A 22 0.09 -11.48 -0.06
C ALA A 22 -0.95 -11.34 1.07
N LEU A 23 -1.82 -12.33 1.25
CA LEU A 23 -2.79 -12.32 2.36
C LEU A 23 -2.11 -12.52 3.71
N GLU A 24 -1.10 -13.38 3.78
CA GLU A 24 -0.29 -13.55 4.97
C GLU A 24 0.43 -12.25 5.33
N ASP A 25 0.99 -11.53 4.36
CA ASP A 25 1.58 -10.20 4.57
C ASP A 25 0.53 -9.19 5.10
N ILE A 26 -0.70 -9.23 4.57
CA ILE A 26 -1.79 -8.37 5.04
C ILE A 26 -2.20 -8.72 6.49
N GLU A 27 -2.18 -10.01 6.87
CA GLU A 27 -2.45 -10.45 8.25
C GLU A 27 -1.41 -9.98 9.25
N HIS A 28 -0.14 -9.87 8.85
CA HIS A 28 0.90 -9.27 9.68
C HIS A 28 0.64 -7.79 9.98
N GLY A 29 -0.16 -7.13 9.14
CA GLY A 29 -0.64 -5.77 9.36
C GLY A 29 0.39 -4.69 9.08
N ILE A 30 0.03 -3.45 9.41
CA ILE A 30 0.89 -2.26 9.24
C ILE A 30 1.52 -1.93 10.59
N PRO A 31 2.81 -1.53 10.63
CA PRO A 31 3.44 -1.06 11.85
C PRO A 31 2.63 0.03 12.55
N ASP A 32 2.57 -0.06 13.88
CA ASP A 32 1.95 0.98 14.71
C ASP A 32 2.60 2.34 14.48
N LEU A 33 1.79 3.39 14.59
CA LEU A 33 2.31 4.76 14.57
C LEU A 33 3.28 4.97 15.74
N PRO A 34 4.42 5.66 15.52
CA PRO A 34 5.36 6.00 16.58
C PRO A 34 4.70 6.90 17.63
N PRO A 35 5.24 6.99 18.86
CA PRO A 35 4.63 7.75 19.94
C PRO A 35 4.55 9.27 19.68
N THR A 36 5.38 9.80 18.78
CA THR A 36 5.40 11.22 18.37
C THR A 36 5.69 11.36 16.88
N GLY A 37 5.51 12.55 16.31
CA GLY A 37 5.90 12.84 14.92
C GLY A 37 4.82 12.59 13.85
N PHE A 38 3.55 12.51 14.24
CA PHE A 38 2.43 12.27 13.33
C PHE A 38 1.28 13.25 13.58
N THR A 39 0.53 13.53 12.52
CA THR A 39 -0.61 14.46 12.53
C THR A 39 -1.94 13.72 12.72
N GLN A 40 -3.03 14.47 12.92
CA GLN A 40 -4.38 13.89 12.97
C GLN A 40 -4.77 13.22 11.63
N LEU A 41 -4.27 13.74 10.51
CA LEU A 41 -4.49 13.14 9.19
C LEU A 41 -3.78 11.80 9.07
N ASP A 42 -2.58 11.67 9.63
CA ASP A 42 -1.81 10.42 9.62
C ASP A 42 -2.51 9.34 10.46
N LYS A 43 -3.11 9.71 11.61
CA LYS A 43 -3.98 8.80 12.38
C LYS A 43 -5.16 8.31 11.56
N TYR A 44 -5.86 9.23 10.89
CA TYR A 44 -7.01 8.88 10.07
C TYR A 44 -6.62 7.98 8.90
N ARG A 45 -5.51 8.30 8.21
CA ARG A 45 -4.96 7.48 7.12
C ARG A 45 -4.55 6.10 7.62
N HIS A 46 -3.81 6.01 8.72
CA HIS A 46 -3.41 4.72 9.29
C HIS A 46 -4.63 3.86 9.64
N LYS A 47 -5.64 4.45 10.32
CA LYS A 47 -6.90 3.78 10.60
C LYS A 47 -7.60 3.31 9.31
N SER A 48 -7.71 4.19 8.32
CA SER A 48 -8.33 3.86 7.02
C SER A 48 -7.57 2.75 6.29
N ARG A 49 -6.23 2.72 6.37
CA ARG A 49 -5.40 1.65 5.79
C ARG A 49 -5.69 0.30 6.47
N LEU A 50 -5.75 0.27 7.80
CA LEU A 50 -6.08 -0.95 8.55
C LEU A 50 -7.49 -1.45 8.25
N GLU A 51 -8.48 -0.55 8.19
CA GLU A 51 -9.86 -0.90 7.84
C GLU A 51 -9.95 -1.49 6.43
N GLU A 52 -9.30 -0.86 5.45
CA GLU A 52 -9.30 -1.32 4.06
C GLU A 52 -8.62 -2.69 3.89
N LEU A 53 -7.46 -2.88 4.51
CA LEU A 53 -6.76 -4.17 4.50
C LEU A 53 -7.59 -5.29 5.17
N GLY A 54 -8.31 -4.97 6.24
CA GLY A 54 -9.24 -5.89 6.89
C GLY A 54 -10.41 -6.29 5.98
N LEU A 55 -10.94 -5.36 5.18
CA LEU A 55 -11.97 -5.64 4.18
C LEU A 55 -11.43 -6.55 3.06
N MET A 56 -10.26 -6.22 2.50
CA MET A 56 -9.59 -7.06 1.49
C MET A 56 -9.41 -8.49 2.00
N LEU A 57 -8.91 -8.64 3.23
CA LEU A 57 -8.73 -9.96 3.83
C LEU A 57 -10.05 -10.74 3.96
N GLY A 58 -11.13 -10.06 4.36
CA GLY A 58 -12.45 -10.67 4.47
C GLY A 58 -13.03 -11.13 3.12
N GLU A 59 -12.81 -10.35 2.06
CA GLU A 59 -13.23 -10.68 0.70
C GLU A 59 -12.45 -11.88 0.14
N ALA A 60 -11.13 -11.89 0.33
CA ALA A 60 -10.30 -13.02 -0.10
C ALA A 60 -10.67 -14.31 0.62
N LYS A 61 -10.90 -14.26 1.94
CA LYS A 61 -11.35 -15.44 2.71
C LYS A 61 -12.70 -15.95 2.23
N GLN A 62 -13.62 -15.08 1.83
CA GLN A 62 -14.92 -15.51 1.27
C GLN A 62 -14.78 -16.22 -0.09
N LEU A 63 -13.79 -15.82 -0.91
CA LEU A 63 -13.57 -16.44 -2.21
C LEU A 63 -12.78 -17.75 -2.10
N LEU A 64 -11.75 -17.77 -1.25
CA LEU A 64 -10.80 -18.88 -1.13
C LEU A 64 -11.25 -19.98 -0.18
N THR A 65 -12.16 -19.65 0.75
CA THR A 65 -12.57 -20.56 1.82
C THR A 65 -14.08 -20.74 1.82
N THR A 66 -14.54 -21.99 1.92
CA THR A 66 -15.96 -22.30 2.15
C THR A 66 -16.41 -21.85 3.54
N PRO A 67 -17.73 -21.72 3.81
CA PRO A 67 -18.26 -21.32 5.13
C PRO A 67 -17.78 -22.20 6.30
N GLU A 68 -17.30 -23.42 6.00
CA GLU A 68 -16.76 -24.40 6.93
C GLU A 68 -15.25 -24.25 7.21
N GLY A 69 -14.57 -23.28 6.59
CA GLY A 69 -13.15 -23.04 6.81
C GLY A 69 -12.20 -23.84 5.92
N THR A 70 -12.73 -24.59 4.94
CA THR A 70 -11.96 -25.41 4.01
C THR A 70 -11.60 -24.65 2.71
N PRO A 71 -10.41 -24.87 2.11
CA PRO A 71 -10.05 -24.26 0.83
C PRO A 71 -10.97 -24.74 -0.30
N VAL A 72 -11.31 -23.83 -1.21
CA VAL A 72 -12.12 -24.17 -2.39
C VAL A 72 -11.24 -24.91 -3.42
N GLU A 73 -11.44 -26.23 -3.55
CA GLU A 73 -10.60 -27.09 -4.40
C GLU A 73 -10.79 -26.86 -5.92
N ASN A 74 -11.94 -26.30 -6.34
CA ASN A 74 -12.31 -26.13 -7.75
C ASN A 74 -12.53 -24.65 -8.12
N LEU A 75 -11.61 -23.77 -7.74
CA LEU A 75 -11.70 -22.37 -8.11
C LEU A 75 -11.28 -22.16 -9.58
N THR A 76 -12.13 -21.49 -10.36
CA THR A 76 -11.82 -21.11 -11.74
C THR A 76 -10.81 -19.96 -11.75
N LEU A 77 -9.97 -19.84 -12.79
CA LEU A 77 -8.94 -18.79 -12.85
C LEU A 77 -9.53 -17.37 -12.85
N GLN A 78 -10.62 -17.15 -13.59
CA GLN A 78 -11.20 -15.81 -13.77
C GLN A 78 -11.50 -15.06 -12.46
N PRO A 79 -12.24 -15.62 -11.50
CA PRO A 79 -12.52 -14.92 -10.23
C PRO A 79 -11.25 -14.64 -9.41
N VAL A 80 -10.22 -15.49 -9.51
CA VAL A 80 -8.92 -15.25 -8.85
C VAL A 80 -8.22 -14.06 -9.49
N MET A 81 -8.23 -13.99 -10.83
CA MET A 81 -7.64 -12.86 -11.55
C MET A 81 -8.35 -11.55 -11.24
N ASP A 82 -9.69 -11.54 -11.26
CA ASP A 82 -10.48 -10.35 -10.96
C ASP A 82 -10.17 -9.82 -9.56
N LEU A 83 -10.08 -10.72 -8.57
CA LEU A 83 -9.70 -10.38 -7.19
C LEU A 83 -8.28 -9.80 -7.10
N VAL A 84 -7.32 -10.42 -7.79
CA VAL A 84 -5.91 -9.96 -7.80
C VAL A 84 -5.79 -8.57 -8.43
N GLU A 85 -6.48 -8.32 -9.54
CA GLU A 85 -6.47 -7.01 -10.20
C GLU A 85 -7.08 -5.92 -9.32
N GLU A 86 -8.19 -6.23 -8.64
CA GLU A 86 -8.81 -5.32 -7.68
C GLU A 86 -7.87 -5.03 -6.51
N PHE A 87 -7.30 -6.06 -5.91
CA PHE A 87 -6.38 -5.93 -4.78
C PHE A 87 -5.15 -5.12 -5.17
N HIS A 88 -4.61 -5.35 -6.36
CA HIS A 88 -3.49 -4.60 -6.87
C HIS A 88 -3.79 -3.10 -6.98
N SER A 89 -4.96 -2.75 -7.48
CA SER A 89 -5.41 -1.36 -7.59
C SER A 89 -5.58 -0.68 -6.22
N ARG A 90 -6.19 -1.40 -5.26
CA ARG A 90 -6.41 -0.92 -3.89
C ARG A 90 -5.09 -0.75 -3.15
N LEU A 91 -4.21 -1.75 -3.19
CA LEU A 91 -2.88 -1.68 -2.58
C LEU A 91 -2.05 -0.53 -3.15
N LYS A 92 -2.08 -0.31 -4.48
CA LYS A 92 -1.42 0.85 -5.10
C LYS A 92 -1.90 2.18 -4.52
N THR A 93 -3.20 2.28 -4.24
CA THR A 93 -3.80 3.48 -3.66
C THR A 93 -3.41 3.65 -2.19
N LEU A 94 -3.40 2.55 -1.41
CA LEU A 94 -3.00 2.53 -0.01
C LEU A 94 -1.50 2.78 0.21
N ALA A 95 -0.67 2.37 -0.75
CA ALA A 95 0.79 2.54 -0.72
C ALA A 95 1.24 3.98 -1.02
N VAL A 96 0.33 4.87 -1.45
CA VAL A 96 0.65 6.29 -1.59
C VAL A 96 0.83 6.88 -0.20
N GLU A 97 2.09 7.07 0.21
CA GLU A 97 2.39 7.61 1.52
C GLU A 97 1.83 9.05 1.68
N PRO A 98 1.29 9.42 2.86
CA PRO A 98 0.91 10.79 3.19
C PRO A 98 1.91 11.86 2.75
N GLN A 99 1.34 13.01 2.34
CA GLN A 99 1.99 14.26 1.97
C GLN A 99 3.34 14.49 2.66
N ASN A 100 4.38 14.84 1.88
CA ASN A 100 5.69 15.29 2.35
C ASN A 100 5.53 16.22 3.58
N CYS A 101 5.83 15.70 4.77
CA CYS A 101 5.66 16.42 6.03
C CYS A 101 6.62 17.60 6.20
N ILE A 102 7.50 17.87 5.23
CA ILE A 102 8.51 18.90 5.34
C ILE A 102 8.12 20.08 4.46
N PRO A 103 7.75 21.22 5.06
CA PRO A 103 7.53 22.44 4.31
C PRO A 103 8.85 22.92 3.71
N ASP A 104 8.78 23.62 2.59
CA ASP A 104 9.98 24.23 2.01
C ASP A 104 10.59 25.24 2.99
N VAL A 105 11.92 25.22 3.07
CA VAL A 105 12.66 26.15 3.92
C VAL A 105 12.79 27.47 3.18
N ILE A 106 12.41 28.55 3.85
CA ILE A 106 12.58 29.91 3.32
C ILE A 106 13.71 30.60 4.08
N VAL A 107 14.74 31.01 3.36
CA VAL A 107 15.84 31.82 3.88
C VAL A 107 15.62 33.27 3.50
N TRP A 108 15.55 34.15 4.48
CA TRP A 108 15.52 35.60 4.29
C TRP A 108 16.88 36.20 4.63
N MET A 109 17.44 37.00 3.74
CA MET A 109 18.54 37.88 4.11
C MET A 109 17.98 39.23 4.54
N LEU A 110 18.48 39.73 5.67
CA LEU A 110 18.13 41.02 6.23
C LEU A 110 19.38 41.92 6.27
N SER A 111 19.19 43.21 6.01
CA SER A 111 20.17 44.25 6.29
C SER A 111 19.50 45.32 7.14
N GLY A 112 19.85 45.35 8.43
CA GLY A 112 19.07 46.08 9.43
C GLY A 112 17.64 45.53 9.52
N TYR A 113 16.64 46.40 9.38
CA TYR A 113 15.22 46.03 9.41
C TYR A 113 14.62 45.75 8.02
N LYS A 114 15.43 45.76 6.95
CA LYS A 114 14.96 45.56 5.58
C LYS A 114 15.30 44.16 5.08
N ARG A 115 14.34 43.51 4.42
CA ARG A 115 14.54 42.26 3.67
C ARG A 115 15.26 42.58 2.37
N VAL A 116 16.44 41.99 2.17
CA VAL A 116 17.34 42.26 1.02
C VAL A 116 17.44 41.09 0.05
N ALA A 117 17.17 39.86 0.47
CA ALA A 117 17.07 38.72 -0.44
C ALA A 117 16.16 37.60 0.13
N PHE A 118 15.77 36.68 -0.74
CA PHE A 118 14.91 35.55 -0.45
C PHE A 118 15.39 34.33 -1.23
N ALA A 119 15.40 33.16 -0.59
CA ALA A 119 15.55 31.87 -1.26
C ALA A 119 14.54 30.86 -0.68
N ARG A 120 13.91 30.10 -1.57
CA ARG A 120 13.09 28.94 -1.21
C ARG A 120 13.88 27.69 -1.55
N ILE A 121 14.09 26.83 -0.56
CA ILE A 121 14.77 25.56 -0.71
C ILE A 121 13.70 24.46 -0.57
N PRO A 122 13.41 23.70 -1.63
CA PRO A 122 12.52 22.56 -1.53
C PRO A 122 13.01 21.59 -0.45
N SER A 123 12.11 21.13 0.40
CA SER A 123 12.48 20.20 1.48
C SER A 123 13.13 18.91 0.98
N SER A 124 12.76 18.47 -0.23
CA SER A 124 13.35 17.31 -0.91
C SER A 124 14.86 17.42 -1.16
N GLN A 125 15.43 18.63 -1.20
CA GLN A 125 16.86 18.85 -1.40
C GLN A 125 17.66 18.84 -0.09
N LEU A 126 16.98 18.89 1.06
CA LEU A 126 17.58 18.99 2.39
C LEU A 126 17.50 17.67 3.18
N MET A 127 16.60 16.76 2.80
CA MET A 127 16.44 15.49 3.50
C MET A 127 17.66 14.59 3.29
N TYR A 128 18.48 14.47 4.33
CA TYR A 128 19.30 13.29 4.59
C TYR A 128 18.68 12.62 5.82
N LEU A 129 18.09 11.43 5.65
CA LEU A 129 17.73 10.57 6.77
C LEU A 129 18.91 9.63 7.04
N GLU A 130 19.40 9.64 8.29
CA GLU A 130 20.28 8.59 8.83
C GLU A 130 19.52 7.28 9.07
#